data_AF-A0A3D3CJE5-F1
#
_entry.id   AF-A0A3D3CJE5-F1
#
_cell.length_a   1.000
_cell.length_b   1.000
_cell.length_c   1.000
_cell.angle_alpha   90.00
_cell.angle_beta   90.00
_cell.angle_gamma   90.00
#
_symmetry.space_group_name_H-M   'P 1'
#
loop_
_entity.id
_entity.type
_entity.pdbx_description
1 polymer ?
#
loop_
_entity_poly.entity_id
_entity_poly.type
_entity_poly.pdbx_seq_one_letter_code
_entity_poly.pdbx_strand_id
1 'polypeptide(L)'
;MAINLRNTNDVSVNGVKVLVYGQAGAGKTHLIRTLPRPVILSAEGGLLSLQGTGIPYVEISNLATLTEAYKWLMDSSETKDFDAVALDSISEIAEVVLSSEKKTAKDPRQNG
;
A
#
# COMPACT_ATOMS: atom_id res chain seq x y z
N MET A 1 -26.91 -12.05 15.88
CA MET A 1 -26.32 -11.81 14.55
C MET A 1 -27.40 -11.24 13.64
N ALA A 2 -27.20 -10.05 13.09
CA ALA A 2 -28.11 -9.48 12.11
C ALA A 2 -27.65 -9.89 10.71
N ILE A 3 -28.48 -10.64 9.99
CA ILE A 3 -28.24 -10.92 8.57
C ILE A 3 -28.56 -9.62 7.81
N ASN A 4 -27.59 -9.10 7.06
CA ASN A 4 -27.76 -7.92 6.20
C ASN A 4 -27.89 -8.39 4.74
N LEU A 5 -29.13 -8.48 4.25
CA LEU A 5 -29.43 -8.82 2.86
C LEU A 5 -29.14 -7.60 1.97
N ARG A 6 -28.22 -7.74 1.02
CA ARG A 6 -27.85 -6.67 0.06
C ARG A 6 -28.35 -7.00 -1.34
N ASN A 7 -28.60 -5.97 -2.14
CA ASN A 7 -29.00 -6.11 -3.53
C ASN A 7 -27.78 -5.98 -4.46
N THR A 8 -27.74 -6.76 -5.55
CA THR A 8 -26.66 -6.67 -6.55
C THR A 8 -26.63 -5.33 -7.28
N ASN A 9 -27.75 -4.62 -7.34
CA ASN A 9 -27.84 -3.26 -7.88
C ASN A 9 -27.08 -2.23 -7.02
N ASP A 10 -26.79 -2.55 -5.75
CA ASP A 10 -26.04 -1.68 -4.84
C ASP A 10 -24.51 -1.88 -4.97
N VAL A 11 -24.06 -2.78 -5.86
CA VAL A 11 -22.64 -3.02 -6.10
C VAL A 11 -22.10 -1.92 -7.01
N SER A 12 -21.42 -0.94 -6.42
CA SER A 12 -20.65 0.06 -7.15
C SER A 12 -19.17 -0.34 -7.26
N VAL A 13 -18.53 0.07 -8.37
CA VAL A 13 -17.07 -0.09 -8.54
C VAL A 13 -16.37 1.00 -7.74
N ASN A 14 -15.72 0.62 -6.63
CA ASN A 14 -14.90 1.52 -5.82
C ASN A 14 -13.45 1.54 -6.33
N GLY A 15 -13.26 2.13 -7.51
CA GLY A 15 -11.97 2.16 -8.19
C GLY A 15 -11.48 0.79 -8.68
N VAL A 16 -10.25 0.75 -9.17
CA VAL A 16 -9.61 -0.47 -9.68
C VAL A 16 -8.39 -0.80 -8.82
N LYS A 17 -8.28 -2.06 -8.40
CA LYS A 17 -7.09 -2.59 -7.74
C LYS A 17 -6.20 -3.25 -8.78
N VAL A 18 -4.97 -2.77 -8.92
CA VAL A 18 -4.02 -3.25 -9.92
C VAL A 18 -2.79 -3.81 -9.23
N LEU A 19 -2.41 -5.05 -9.59
CA LEU A 19 -1.13 -5.64 -9.21
C LEU A 19 -0.16 -5.54 -10.38
N VAL A 20 0.96 -4.85 -10.17
CA VAL A 20 2.07 -4.78 -11.14
C VAL A 20 3.24 -5.56 -10.57
N TYR A 21 3.70 -6.58 -11.28
CA TYR A 21 4.79 -7.46 -10.85
C TYR A 21 5.79 -7.69 -11.98
N GLY A 22 7.03 -8.05 -11.62
CA GLY A 22 8.13 -8.23 -12.55
C GLY A 22 9.49 -8.10 -11.87
N GLN A 23 10.54 -8.47 -12.59
CA GLN A 23 11.93 -8.41 -12.10
C GLN A 23 12.34 -6.99 -11.66
N ALA A 24 13.38 -6.88 -10.84
CA ALA A 24 14.00 -5.59 -10.55
C ALA A 24 14.43 -4.90 -11.86
N GLY A 25 14.24 -3.58 -11.94
CA GLY A 25 14.52 -2.82 -13.17
C GLY A 25 13.49 -2.97 -14.30
N ALA A 26 12.42 -3.77 -14.15
CA ALA A 26 11.37 -3.91 -15.17
C ALA A 26 10.47 -2.65 -15.35
N GLY A 27 10.78 -1.54 -14.67
CA GLY A 27 10.04 -0.28 -14.78
C GLY A 27 8.80 -0.16 -13.87
N LYS A 28 8.62 -1.06 -12.89
CA LYS A 28 7.47 -1.07 -11.96
C LYS A 28 7.29 0.27 -11.23
N THR A 29 8.33 0.73 -10.53
CA THR A 29 8.31 2.01 -9.82
C THR A 29 8.16 3.18 -10.79
N HIS A 30 8.83 3.13 -11.95
CA HIS A 30 8.72 4.19 -12.96
C HIS A 30 7.30 4.33 -13.54
N LEU A 31 6.54 3.23 -13.63
CA LEU A 31 5.17 3.21 -14.11
C LEU A 31 4.23 4.07 -13.24
N ILE A 32 4.55 4.27 -11.96
CA ILE A 32 3.75 5.11 -11.04
C ILE A 32 3.54 6.53 -11.61
N ARG A 33 4.48 7.04 -12.42
CA ARG A 33 4.37 8.36 -13.08
C ARG A 33 3.16 8.50 -14.00
N THR A 34 2.59 7.40 -14.45
CA THR A 34 1.43 7.41 -15.35
C THR A 34 0.10 7.42 -14.60
N LEU A 35 0.11 7.30 -13.27
CA LEU A 35 -1.10 7.38 -12.45
C LEU A 35 -1.59 8.83 -12.36
N PRO A 36 -2.90 9.07 -12.28
CA PRO A 36 -3.44 10.41 -12.01
C PRO A 36 -3.17 10.80 -10.55
N ARG A 37 -2.59 11.99 -10.34
CA ARG A 37 -2.32 12.62 -9.02
C ARG A 37 -1.98 11.60 -7.90
N PRO A 38 -0.89 10.82 -8.03
CA PRO A 38 -0.63 9.72 -7.10
C PRO A 38 -0.04 10.20 -5.78
N VAL A 39 -0.28 9.43 -4.72
CA VAL A 39 0.56 9.38 -3.53
C VAL A 39 1.18 7.99 -3.40
N ILE A 40 2.46 7.92 -3.01
CA ILE A 40 3.20 6.66 -2.87
C ILE A 40 3.31 6.30 -1.39
N LEU A 41 2.99 5.06 -1.02
CA LEU A 41 3.43 4.46 0.23
C LEU A 41 4.69 3.63 -0.07
N SER A 42 5.85 4.18 0.28
CA SER A 42 7.16 3.64 -0.06
C SER A 42 7.70 2.77 1.07
N ALA A 43 7.73 1.46 0.87
CA ALA A 43 8.39 0.49 1.74
C ALA A 43 9.76 0.03 1.22
N GLU A 44 10.12 0.40 -0.02
CA GLU A 44 11.42 0.11 -0.61
C GLU A 44 12.17 1.40 -1.03
N GLY A 45 13.46 1.25 -1.38
CA GLY A 45 14.32 2.34 -1.86
C GLY A 45 14.20 2.66 -3.36
N GLY A 46 13.12 2.25 -4.03
CA GLY A 46 12.93 2.34 -5.49
C GLY A 46 12.70 3.76 -6.04
N LEU A 47 12.47 4.74 -5.15
CA LEU A 47 12.05 6.11 -5.52
C LEU A 47 13.08 6.90 -6.31
N LEU A 48 14.36 6.48 -6.35
CA LEU A 48 15.38 7.17 -7.17
C LEU A 48 14.97 7.20 -8.65
N SER A 49 14.25 6.18 -9.14
CA SER A 49 13.71 6.13 -10.50
C SER A 49 12.60 7.16 -10.80
N LEU A 50 12.11 7.85 -9.76
CA LEU A 50 11.09 8.89 -9.78
C LEU A 50 11.64 10.29 -9.46
N GLN A 51 12.97 10.44 -9.36
CA GLN A 51 13.60 11.73 -9.09
C GLN A 51 13.12 12.81 -10.08
N GLY A 52 12.81 14.00 -9.55
CA GLY A 52 12.37 15.15 -10.35
C GLY A 52 10.90 15.15 -10.76
N THR A 53 10.11 14.14 -10.35
CA THR A 53 8.67 14.07 -10.68
C THR A 53 7.77 14.85 -9.74
N GLY A 54 8.24 15.15 -8.53
CA GLY A 54 7.45 15.87 -7.52
C GLY A 54 6.27 15.09 -6.95
N ILE A 55 6.24 13.76 -7.12
CA ILE A 55 5.18 12.91 -6.56
C ILE A 55 5.36 12.80 -5.04
N PRO A 56 4.33 13.09 -4.23
CA PRO A 56 4.40 12.95 -2.78
C PRO A 56 4.47 11.48 -2.36
N TYR A 57 5.21 11.20 -1.30
CA TYR A 57 5.36 9.86 -0.76
C TYR A 57 5.38 9.87 0.77
N VAL A 58 4.95 8.74 1.34
CA VAL A 58 5.06 8.41 2.77
C VAL A 58 6.00 7.23 2.89
N GLU A 59 7.01 7.33 3.74
CA GLU A 59 7.94 6.24 4.01
C GLU A 59 7.34 5.26 5.03
N ILE A 60 7.34 3.97 4.68
CA ILE A 60 6.80 2.88 5.49
C ILE A 60 7.98 2.02 5.96
N SER A 61 8.44 2.25 7.18
CA SER A 61 9.56 1.50 7.78
C SER A 61 9.12 0.41 8.75
N ASN A 62 7.87 0.46 9.23
CA ASN A 62 7.35 -0.47 10.23
C ASN A 62 5.80 -0.53 10.22
N LEU A 63 5.24 -1.46 11.00
CA LEU A 63 3.79 -1.69 11.06
C LEU A 63 3.01 -0.48 11.59
N ALA A 64 3.60 0.32 12.50
CA ALA A 64 2.94 1.52 13.01
C ALA A 64 2.81 2.57 11.89
N THR A 65 3.88 2.84 11.14
CA THR A 65 3.84 3.76 9.98
C THR A 65 2.86 3.28 8.90
N LEU A 66 2.78 1.97 8.65
CA LEU A 66 1.80 1.40 7.72
C LEU A 66 0.36 1.64 8.20
N THR A 67 0.11 1.44 9.49
CA THR A 67 -1.21 1.64 10.10
C THR A 67 -1.62 3.11 10.10
N GLU A 68 -0.68 4.01 10.40
CA GLU A 68 -0.90 5.46 10.36
C GLU A 68 -1.17 5.95 8.95
N ALA A 69 -0.39 5.49 7.95
CA ALA A 69 -0.62 5.81 6.55
C ALA A 69 -2.00 5.33 6.08
N TYR A 70 -2.43 4.13 6.49
CA TYR A 70 -3.78 3.63 6.19
C TYR A 70 -4.86 4.53 6.81
N LYS A 71 -4.74 4.90 8.08
CA LYS A 71 -5.69 5.81 8.74
C LYS A 71 -5.72 7.18 8.07
N TRP A 72 -4.55 7.74 7.75
CA TRP A 72 -4.44 9.00 7.04
C TRP A 72 -5.19 8.94 5.70
N LEU A 73 -5.00 7.88 4.90
CA LEU A 73 -5.72 7.66 3.63
C LEU A 73 -7.24 7.67 3.79
N MET A 74 -7.75 7.11 4.89
CA MET A 74 -9.19 6.98 5.15
C MET A 74 -9.83 8.25 5.70
N ASP A 75 -9.11 8.97 6.57
CA ASP A 75 -9.71 9.98 7.45
C ASP A 75 -9.29 11.42 7.13
N SER A 76 -8.15 11.62 6.45
CA SER A 76 -7.64 12.97 6.17
C SER A 76 -8.42 13.66 5.06
N SER A 77 -8.67 14.97 5.19
CA SER A 77 -9.22 15.76 4.08
C SER A 77 -8.20 16.00 2.97
N GLU A 78 -6.90 15.94 3.28
CA GLU A 78 -5.80 16.12 2.32
C GLU A 78 -5.79 15.01 1.27
N THR A 79 -6.32 13.82 1.57
CA THR A 79 -6.28 12.69 0.64
C THR A 79 -7.23 12.87 -0.54
N LYS A 80 -8.16 13.82 -0.45
CA LYS A 80 -9.02 14.25 -1.56
C LYS A 80 -8.21 14.85 -2.72
N ASP A 81 -6.96 15.24 -2.46
CA ASP A 81 -6.06 15.72 -3.50
C ASP A 81 -5.35 14.59 -4.28
N PHE A 82 -5.60 13.33 -3.96
CA PHE A 82 -5.03 12.18 -4.68
C PHE A 82 -6.10 11.36 -5.37
N ASP A 83 -5.83 10.96 -6.62
CA ASP A 83 -6.72 10.08 -7.38
C ASP A 83 -6.24 8.61 -7.35
N ALA A 84 -4.98 8.37 -6.96
CA ALA A 84 -4.38 7.05 -6.91
C ALA A 84 -3.42 6.89 -5.72
N VAL A 85 -3.38 5.67 -5.18
CA VAL A 85 -2.41 5.26 -4.16
C VAL A 85 -1.52 4.18 -4.76
N ALA A 86 -0.21 4.41 -4.77
CA ALA A 86 0.78 3.42 -5.17
C ALA A 86 1.41 2.78 -3.92
N LEU A 87 1.39 1.45 -3.83
CA LEU A 87 2.11 0.69 -2.80
C LEU A 87 3.41 0.16 -3.42
N ASP A 88 4.57 0.68 -2.99
CA ASP A 88 5.87 0.34 -3.56
C ASP A 88 6.87 -0.01 -2.45
N SER A 89 7.13 -1.27 -2.10
CA SER A 89 6.69 -2.52 -2.72
C SER A 89 5.85 -3.36 -1.76
N ILE A 90 4.95 -4.20 -2.30
CA ILE A 90 4.14 -5.14 -1.51
C ILE A 90 5.01 -6.19 -0.81
N SER A 91 6.12 -6.61 -1.42
CA SER A 91 7.03 -7.59 -0.85
C SER A 91 7.69 -7.05 0.43
N GLU A 92 8.19 -5.83 0.40
CA GLU A 92 8.77 -5.16 1.58
C GLU A 92 7.72 -4.90 2.65
N ILE A 93 6.49 -4.50 2.27
CA ILE A 93 5.38 -4.37 3.23
C ILE A 93 5.09 -5.71 3.92
N ALA A 94 5.11 -6.82 3.18
CA ALA A 94 4.90 -8.15 3.76
C ALA A 94 5.99 -8.51 4.77
N GLU A 95 7.26 -8.17 4.50
CA GLU A 95 8.37 -8.36 5.43
C GLU A 95 8.24 -7.48 6.68
N VAL A 96 7.76 -6.24 6.54
CA VAL A 96 7.44 -5.35 7.67
C VAL A 96 6.38 -5.97 8.58
N VAL A 97 5.29 -6.48 7.99
CA VAL A 97 4.20 -7.15 8.74
C VAL A 97 4.75 -8.41 9.42
N LEU A 98 5.41 -9.29 8.66
CA LEU A 98 5.96 -10.54 9.17
C LEU A 98 6.94 -10.30 10.33
N SER A 99 7.82 -9.32 10.21
CA SER A 99 8.78 -8.94 11.23
C SER A 99 8.12 -8.42 12.52
N SER A 100 6.99 -7.72 12.39
CA SER A 100 6.20 -7.28 13.53
C SER A 100 5.49 -8.44 14.21
N GLU A 101 4.81 -9.30 13.44
CA GLU A 101 4.06 -10.45 13.97
C GLU A 101 4.99 -11.47 14.65
N LYS A 102 6.21 -11.67 14.16
CA LYS A 102 7.22 -12.51 14.83
C LYS A 102 7.60 -12.01 16.23
N LYS A 103 7.51 -10.70 16.51
CA LYS A 103 7.84 -10.11 17.82
C LYS A 103 6.68 -10.22 18.80
N THR A 104 5.45 -10.16 18.32
CA THR A 104 4.22 -10.22 19.12
C THR A 104 3.78 -11.64 19.40
N ALA A 105 4.06 -12.57 18.48
CA ALA A 105 3.85 -13.99 18.68
C ALA A 105 4.78 -14.51 19.79
N LYS A 106 4.20 -14.98 20.91
CA LYS A 106 4.93 -15.83 21.86
C LYS A 106 5.35 -17.11 21.13
N ASP A 107 6.63 -17.30 20.89
CA ASP A 107 7.24 -18.45 20.21
C ASP A 107 6.59 -19.80 20.60
N PRO A 108 5.93 -20.49 19.66
CA PRO A 108 5.78 -21.93 19.71
C PRO A 108 6.70 -22.52 18.63
N ARG A 109 7.73 -23.26 19.01
CA ARG A 109 8.50 -24.11 18.08
C ARG A 109 7.62 -25.21 17.44
N GLN A 110 6.70 -24.82 16.55
CA GLN A 110 6.02 -25.72 15.63
C GLN A 110 6.87 -25.81 14.37
N ASN A 111 7.82 -26.73 14.41
CA ASN A 111 8.50 -27.22 13.23
C ASN A 111 7.47 -27.94 12.34
N GLY A 112 7.40 -27.55 11.08
CA GLY A 112 7.03 -28.48 10.00
C GLY A 112 8.21 -29.40 9.70
#